data_AF-A0AAJ4WB59-F1
#
_entry.id   AF-A0AAJ4WB59-F1
#
_cell.length_a   1.000
_cell.length_b   1.000
_cell.length_c   1.000
_cell.angle_alpha   90.00
_cell.angle_beta   90.00
_cell.angle_gamma   90.00
#
_symmetry.space_group_name_H-M   'P 1'
#
loop_
_entity.id
_entity.type
_entity.pdbx_description
1 polymer ?
#
loop_
_entity_poly.entity_id
_entity_poly.type
_entity_poly.pdbx_seq_one_letter_code
_entity_poly.pdbx_strand_id
1 'polypeptide(L)'
;MRFLKRRQHIARRNLELCFPNLSKEEREKLLVENFESLGMGLLETGMAWFWSDNRIKKWCKVDNLEIMSRIRANGKGVLLVGVHFLTLELGGRIYGMYNPGVGVYRPHNNKLMDWVQVRGRSRSNKYFIDRNDIKGMIRELRKGEILWYAPDHDYGPRNSVFAPFFAVPQAATTIGTSILMRQADPVILPFTPKRHADGSGYTVLVTEPPTGFPMDDSTAAATFMNKVVEKEILKAPELYMWLHRRFKTRPAGEISLY
;
A
#
# COMPACT_ATOMS: atom_id res chain seq x y z
N MET A 1 -2.61 -14.87 -21.54
CA MET A 1 -3.16 -13.52 -21.34
C MET A 1 -3.09 -12.72 -22.64
N ARG A 2 -4.21 -12.15 -23.11
CA ARG A 2 -4.27 -11.44 -24.42
C ARG A 2 -4.11 -9.91 -24.33
N PHE A 3 -4.22 -9.32 -23.14
CA PHE A 3 -4.19 -7.85 -22.92
C PHE A 3 -3.00 -7.42 -22.04
N LEU A 4 -2.58 -6.15 -22.16
CA LEU A 4 -1.53 -5.52 -21.32
C LEU A 4 -0.15 -6.23 -21.34
N LYS A 5 0.31 -6.72 -22.49
CA LYS A 5 1.59 -7.46 -22.65
C LYS A 5 2.79 -6.83 -21.93
N ARG A 6 2.95 -5.50 -22.04
CA ARG A 6 4.03 -4.77 -21.35
C ARG A 6 3.93 -4.89 -19.83
N ARG A 7 2.72 -4.78 -19.26
CA ARG A 7 2.52 -4.91 -17.81
C ARG A 7 2.72 -6.34 -17.34
N GLN A 8 2.34 -7.32 -18.16
CA GLN A 8 2.60 -8.73 -17.88
C GLN A 8 4.11 -9.01 -17.81
N HIS A 9 4.89 -8.47 -18.76
CA HIS A 9 6.34 -8.61 -18.74
C HIS A 9 6.95 -7.99 -17.46
N ILE A 10 6.49 -6.79 -17.06
CA ILE A 10 6.94 -6.14 -15.83
C ILE A 10 6.61 -6.99 -14.59
N ALA A 11 5.37 -7.48 -14.49
CA ALA A 11 4.93 -8.30 -13.36
C ALA A 11 5.71 -9.60 -13.26
N ARG A 12 5.87 -10.32 -14.39
CA ARG A 12 6.72 -11.52 -14.46
C ARG A 12 8.14 -11.21 -13.98
N ARG A 13 8.74 -10.13 -14.48
CA ARG A 13 10.10 -9.74 -14.10
C ARG A 13 10.22 -9.42 -12.61
N ASN A 14 9.23 -8.77 -12.03
CA ASN A 14 9.22 -8.52 -10.59
C ASN A 14 9.12 -9.81 -9.77
N LEU A 15 8.26 -10.74 -10.17
CA LEU A 15 8.15 -12.04 -9.51
C LEU A 15 9.45 -12.84 -9.60
N GLU A 16 10.13 -12.80 -10.75
CA GLU A 16 11.45 -13.42 -10.91
C GLU A 16 12.49 -12.84 -9.96
N LEU A 17 12.52 -11.51 -9.84
CA LEU A 17 13.48 -10.78 -9.01
C LEU A 17 13.20 -10.95 -7.52
N CYS A 18 11.92 -10.95 -7.11
CA CYS A 18 11.54 -11.08 -5.70
C CYS A 18 11.59 -12.51 -5.19
N PHE A 19 11.26 -13.49 -6.04
CA PHE A 19 11.09 -14.89 -5.65
C PHE A 19 11.96 -15.83 -6.51
N PRO A 20 13.30 -15.70 -6.47
CA PRO A 20 14.19 -16.52 -7.28
C PRO A 20 14.13 -18.02 -6.91
N ASN A 21 13.69 -18.33 -5.68
CA ASN A 21 13.59 -19.69 -5.17
C ASN A 21 12.29 -20.41 -5.60
N LEU A 22 11.30 -19.68 -6.13
CA LEU A 22 10.11 -20.31 -6.71
C LEU A 22 10.45 -20.85 -8.09
N SER A 23 9.92 -22.03 -8.40
CA SER A 23 9.97 -22.60 -9.75
C SER A 23 9.35 -21.65 -10.77
N LYS A 24 9.61 -21.91 -12.05
CA LYS A 24 9.01 -21.12 -13.13
C LYS A 24 7.48 -21.30 -13.13
N GLU A 25 7.02 -22.51 -12.88
CA GLU A 25 5.61 -22.90 -12.84
C GLU A 25 4.86 -22.19 -11.72
N GLU A 26 5.45 -22.13 -10.51
CA GLU A 26 4.87 -21.40 -9.38
C GLU A 26 4.80 -19.88 -9.64
N ARG A 27 5.84 -19.29 -10.24
CA ARG A 27 5.83 -17.87 -10.60
C ARG A 27 4.80 -17.56 -11.70
N GLU A 28 4.65 -18.42 -12.70
CA GLU A 28 3.62 -18.24 -13.72
C GLU A 28 2.20 -18.42 -13.15
N LYS A 29 2.00 -19.36 -12.21
CA LYS A 29 0.72 -19.49 -11.51
C LYS A 29 0.37 -18.20 -10.74
N LEU A 30 1.29 -17.68 -9.95
CA LEU A 30 1.09 -16.43 -9.21
C LEU A 30 0.87 -15.24 -10.15
N LEU A 31 1.54 -15.20 -11.31
CA LEU A 31 1.29 -14.20 -12.34
C LEU A 31 -0.14 -14.27 -12.89
N VAL A 32 -0.66 -15.48 -13.13
CA VAL A 32 -2.06 -15.68 -13.56
C VAL A 32 -3.03 -15.15 -12.53
N GLU A 33 -2.89 -15.57 -11.28
CA GLU A 33 -3.74 -15.13 -10.15
C GLU A 33 -3.69 -13.60 -9.97
N ASN A 34 -2.52 -12.99 -10.22
CA ASN A 34 -2.36 -11.54 -10.14
C ASN A 34 -3.14 -10.78 -11.22
N PHE A 35 -3.18 -11.29 -12.44
CA PHE A 35 -3.93 -10.65 -13.53
C PHE A 35 -5.44 -10.91 -13.44
N GLU A 36 -5.85 -12.06 -12.92
CA GLU A 36 -7.25 -12.29 -12.53
C GLU A 36 -7.66 -11.28 -11.46
N SER A 37 -6.81 -11.08 -10.45
CA SER A 37 -6.99 -10.05 -9.42
C SER A 37 -7.00 -8.63 -9.97
N LEU A 38 -6.25 -8.35 -11.04
CA LEU A 38 -6.29 -7.04 -11.71
C LEU A 38 -7.66 -6.78 -12.35
N GLY A 39 -8.23 -7.80 -12.99
CA GLY A 39 -9.58 -7.72 -13.56
C GLY A 39 -10.63 -7.49 -12.48
N MET A 40 -10.55 -8.24 -11.37
CA MET A 40 -11.44 -8.07 -10.21
C MET A 40 -11.29 -6.69 -9.55
N GLY A 41 -10.06 -6.16 -9.46
CA GLY A 41 -9.75 -4.86 -8.86
C GLY A 41 -10.53 -3.69 -9.45
N LEU A 42 -10.87 -3.74 -10.74
CA LEU A 42 -11.73 -2.74 -11.39
C LEU A 42 -13.16 -2.77 -10.83
N LEU A 43 -13.72 -3.96 -10.65
CA LEU A 43 -15.04 -4.14 -10.05
C LEU A 43 -15.02 -3.76 -8.58
N GLU A 44 -13.98 -4.14 -7.85
CA GLU A 44 -13.77 -3.82 -6.44
C GLU A 44 -13.64 -2.31 -6.19
N THR A 45 -13.04 -1.58 -7.13
CA THR A 45 -13.04 -0.10 -7.10
C THR A 45 -14.47 0.44 -7.22
N GLY A 46 -15.27 -0.11 -8.14
CA GLY A 46 -16.69 0.22 -8.24
C GLY A 46 -17.47 -0.11 -6.97
N MET A 47 -17.18 -1.26 -6.34
CA MET A 47 -17.77 -1.64 -5.05
C MET A 47 -17.44 -0.59 -3.98
N ALA A 48 -16.16 -0.23 -3.85
CA ALA A 48 -15.68 0.71 -2.85
C ALA A 48 -16.37 2.09 -2.95
N TRP A 49 -16.51 2.61 -4.17
CA TRP A 49 -17.00 3.97 -4.39
C TRP A 49 -18.52 4.06 -4.43
N PHE A 50 -19.21 3.02 -4.90
CA PHE A 50 -20.64 3.10 -5.20
C PHE A 50 -21.52 2.26 -4.27
N TRP A 51 -21.05 1.17 -3.66
CA TRP A 51 -21.89 0.38 -2.75
C TRP A 51 -22.30 1.15 -1.49
N SER A 52 -23.52 0.88 -1.00
CA SER A 52 -23.98 1.38 0.30
C SER A 52 -23.18 0.77 1.45
N ASP A 53 -23.16 1.48 2.58
CA ASP A 53 -22.51 1.02 3.82
C ASP A 53 -23.04 -0.35 4.25
N ASN A 54 -24.35 -0.59 4.14
CA ASN A 54 -24.98 -1.87 4.47
C ASN A 54 -24.44 -3.01 3.61
N ARG A 55 -24.21 -2.76 2.31
CA ARG A 55 -23.67 -3.77 1.41
C ARG A 55 -22.18 -4.04 1.69
N ILE A 56 -21.40 -3.01 2.01
CA ILE A 56 -20.00 -3.19 2.46
C ILE A 56 -19.96 -4.02 3.75
N LYS A 57 -20.72 -3.64 4.79
CA LYS A 57 -20.79 -4.36 6.07
C LYS A 57 -21.25 -5.82 5.93
N LYS A 58 -22.12 -6.12 4.96
CA LYS A 58 -22.58 -7.49 4.69
C LYS A 58 -21.46 -8.39 4.15
N TRP A 59 -20.59 -7.86 3.29
CA TRP A 59 -19.59 -8.64 2.54
C TRP A 59 -18.16 -8.47 3.05
N CYS A 60 -17.92 -7.53 3.95
CA CYS A 60 -16.58 -7.15 4.36
C CYS A 60 -16.42 -7.10 5.87
N LYS A 61 -15.26 -7.52 6.36
CA LYS A 61 -14.89 -7.53 7.78
C LYS A 61 -13.56 -6.82 8.02
N VAL A 62 -13.32 -6.44 9.27
CA VAL A 62 -12.02 -5.97 9.74
C VAL A 62 -11.58 -6.88 10.88
N ASP A 63 -10.42 -7.51 10.73
CA ASP A 63 -9.78 -8.28 11.79
C ASP A 63 -8.87 -7.36 12.60
N ASN A 64 -8.84 -7.61 13.91
CA ASN A 64 -8.04 -6.88 14.90
C ASN A 64 -8.35 -5.37 14.96
N LEU A 65 -9.63 -5.01 14.84
CA LEU A 65 -10.07 -3.61 14.87
C LEU A 65 -9.72 -2.93 16.21
N GLU A 66 -9.67 -3.69 17.30
CA GLU A 66 -9.32 -3.24 18.65
C GLU A 66 -7.89 -2.71 18.78
N ILE A 67 -6.97 -3.09 17.89
CA ILE A 67 -5.59 -2.56 17.86
C ILE A 67 -5.64 -1.03 17.76
N MET A 68 -6.51 -0.49 16.90
CA MET A 68 -6.61 0.96 16.70
C MET A 68 -7.12 1.66 17.97
N SER A 69 -8.07 1.06 18.69
CA SER A 69 -8.56 1.61 19.96
C SER A 69 -7.46 1.71 21.01
N ARG A 70 -6.56 0.71 21.09
CA ARG A 70 -5.38 0.76 21.99
C ARG A 70 -4.40 1.86 21.58
N ILE A 71 -4.17 2.05 20.28
CA ILE A 71 -3.24 3.08 19.78
C ILE A 71 -3.76 4.49 20.08
N ARG A 72 -5.06 4.73 19.89
CA ARG A 72 -5.67 6.05 20.14
C ARG A 72 -5.52 6.51 21.59
N ALA A 73 -5.46 5.59 22.56
CA ALA A 73 -5.30 5.93 23.97
C ALA A 73 -4.00 6.71 24.25
N ASN A 74 -2.98 6.56 23.41
CA ASN A 74 -1.68 7.23 23.58
C ASN A 74 -1.62 8.64 22.94
N GLY A 75 -2.69 9.09 22.27
CA GLY A 75 -2.78 10.44 21.66
C GLY A 75 -1.86 10.69 20.45
N LYS A 76 -1.02 9.72 20.06
CA LYS A 76 -0.14 9.82 18.88
C LYS A 76 -0.93 9.66 17.58
N GLY A 77 -0.49 10.36 16.53
CA GLY A 77 -0.97 10.13 15.17
C GLY A 77 -0.65 8.72 14.69
N VAL A 78 -1.35 8.28 13.64
CA VAL A 78 -1.16 6.94 13.07
C VAL A 78 -0.78 7.04 11.61
N LEU A 79 0.37 6.49 11.27
CA LEU A 79 0.76 6.27 9.89
C LEU A 79 0.20 4.92 9.46
N LEU A 80 -0.99 4.92 8.88
CA LEU A 80 -1.65 3.73 8.37
C LEU A 80 -0.95 3.31 7.08
N VAL A 81 -0.09 2.31 7.18
CA VAL A 81 0.75 1.84 6.08
C VAL A 81 -0.06 0.87 5.23
N GLY A 82 -0.47 1.37 4.07
CA GLY A 82 -1.00 0.55 2.99
C GLY A 82 0.12 0.07 2.07
N VAL A 83 -0.13 -1.07 1.43
CA VAL A 83 0.63 -1.54 0.27
C VAL A 83 -0.26 -1.33 -0.96
N HIS A 84 0.32 -1.06 -2.14
CA HIS A 84 -0.46 -0.96 -3.37
C HIS A 84 -0.98 -2.33 -3.81
N PHE A 85 -1.98 -2.85 -3.10
CA PHE A 85 -2.78 -3.99 -3.49
C PHE A 85 -3.84 -3.59 -4.52
N LEU A 86 -4.24 -4.52 -5.38
CA LEU A 86 -5.27 -4.32 -6.40
C LEU A 86 -6.66 -4.08 -5.77
N THR A 87 -6.86 -4.55 -4.54
CA THR A 87 -8.05 -4.34 -3.69
C THR A 87 -8.00 -3.03 -2.88
N LEU A 88 -7.03 -2.13 -3.14
CA LEU A 88 -6.73 -1.00 -2.26
C LEU A 88 -7.91 -0.08 -1.96
N GLU A 89 -8.69 0.29 -3.00
CA GLU A 89 -9.84 1.18 -2.84
C GLU A 89 -10.88 0.57 -1.88
N LEU A 90 -11.11 -0.74 -2.01
CA LEU A 90 -12.03 -1.48 -1.14
C LEU A 90 -11.47 -1.59 0.27
N GLY A 91 -10.16 -1.86 0.43
CA GLY A 91 -9.50 -1.87 1.74
C GLY A 91 -9.64 -0.53 2.49
N GLY A 92 -9.36 0.58 1.80
CA GLY A 92 -9.53 1.92 2.35
C GLY A 92 -10.98 2.25 2.68
N ARG A 93 -11.93 1.75 1.89
CA ARG A 93 -13.37 1.87 2.17
C ARG A 93 -13.76 1.11 3.44
N ILE A 94 -13.38 -0.16 3.55
CA ILE A 94 -13.72 -1.04 4.68
C ILE A 94 -13.13 -0.46 5.97
N TYR A 95 -11.83 -0.14 5.98
CA TYR A 95 -11.17 0.37 7.18
C TYR A 95 -11.71 1.74 7.60
N GLY A 96 -11.87 2.65 6.63
CA GLY A 96 -12.35 4.02 6.89
C GLY A 96 -13.75 4.06 7.50
N MET A 97 -14.62 3.09 7.23
CA MET A 97 -15.96 3.03 7.86
C MET A 97 -15.91 2.91 9.38
N TYR A 98 -14.84 2.35 9.93
CA TYR A 98 -14.62 2.22 11.37
C TYR A 98 -13.60 3.24 11.90
N ASN A 99 -12.62 3.60 11.07
CA ASN A 99 -11.53 4.50 11.43
C ASN A 99 -11.26 5.51 10.31
N PRO A 100 -12.12 6.54 10.15
CA PRO A 100 -11.94 7.54 9.11
C PRO A 100 -10.60 8.28 9.26
N GLY A 101 -9.82 8.32 8.19
CA GLY A 101 -8.51 8.98 8.16
C GLY A 101 -8.38 10.03 7.06
N VAL A 102 -7.17 10.55 6.94
CA VAL A 102 -6.74 11.50 5.90
C VAL A 102 -5.97 10.72 4.84
N GLY A 103 -6.42 10.79 3.59
CA GLY A 103 -5.78 10.07 2.48
C GLY A 103 -4.70 10.91 1.80
N VAL A 104 -3.49 10.36 1.63
CA VAL A 104 -2.50 10.96 0.74
C VAL A 104 -2.79 10.56 -0.70
N TYR A 105 -2.88 11.52 -1.62
CA TYR A 105 -3.17 11.22 -3.02
C TYR A 105 -2.44 12.14 -4.01
N ARG A 106 -2.42 11.71 -5.26
CA ARG A 106 -2.09 12.55 -6.41
C ARG A 106 -3.40 12.80 -7.18
N PRO A 107 -3.74 14.05 -7.51
CA PRO A 107 -4.87 14.34 -8.37
C PRO A 107 -4.80 13.56 -9.69
N HIS A 108 -5.93 13.01 -10.11
CA HIS A 108 -6.04 12.33 -11.38
C HIS A 108 -5.94 13.33 -12.54
N ASN A 109 -5.27 12.96 -13.63
CA ASN A 109 -5.04 13.87 -14.77
C ASN A 109 -6.36 14.34 -15.42
N ASN A 110 -7.37 13.48 -15.44
CA ASN A 110 -8.74 13.83 -15.84
C ASN A 110 -9.54 14.31 -14.62
N LYS A 111 -10.04 15.54 -14.66
CA LYS A 111 -10.76 16.21 -13.56
C LYS A 111 -12.08 15.54 -13.17
N LEU A 112 -12.81 14.97 -14.14
CA LEU A 112 -14.05 14.23 -13.84
C LEU A 112 -13.71 12.96 -13.05
N MET A 113 -12.71 12.22 -13.50
CA MET A 113 -12.24 11.02 -12.79
C MET A 113 -11.67 11.37 -11.41
N ASP A 114 -10.97 12.50 -11.28
CA ASP A 114 -10.50 13.00 -9.98
C ASP A 114 -11.67 13.23 -9.03
N TRP A 115 -12.71 13.94 -9.49
CA TRP A 115 -13.91 14.18 -8.71
C TRP A 115 -14.63 12.89 -8.32
N VAL A 116 -14.78 11.93 -9.24
CA VAL A 116 -15.39 10.62 -8.95
C VAL A 116 -14.60 9.86 -7.89
N GLN A 117 -13.27 9.81 -8.04
CA GLN A 117 -12.37 9.13 -7.10
C GLN A 117 -12.44 9.76 -5.71
N VAL A 118 -12.33 11.09 -5.61
CA VAL A 118 -12.41 11.82 -4.34
C VAL A 118 -13.77 11.61 -3.69
N ARG A 119 -14.87 11.77 -4.46
CA ARG A 119 -16.23 11.53 -3.96
C ARG A 119 -16.41 10.12 -3.42
N GLY A 120 -15.90 9.11 -4.13
CA GLY A 120 -15.96 7.71 -3.72
C GLY A 120 -15.19 7.46 -2.42
N ARG A 121 -13.95 7.94 -2.33
CA ARG A 121 -13.09 7.75 -1.16
C ARG A 121 -13.55 8.55 0.08
N SER A 122 -14.16 9.73 -0.10
CA SER A 122 -14.72 10.56 0.99
C SER A 122 -15.91 9.91 1.71
N ARG A 123 -16.50 8.84 1.16
CA ARG A 123 -17.63 8.15 1.80
C ARG A 123 -17.27 7.52 3.15
N SER A 124 -16.01 7.22 3.39
CA SER A 124 -15.48 6.59 4.62
C SER A 124 -14.26 7.31 5.18
N ASN A 125 -13.84 8.42 4.59
CA ASN A 125 -12.61 9.09 4.98
C ASN A 125 -12.86 10.60 5.11
N LYS A 126 -12.02 11.28 5.88
CA LYS A 126 -12.22 12.68 6.26
C LYS A 126 -12.00 13.61 5.06
N TYR A 127 -10.79 13.59 4.51
CA TYR A 127 -10.36 14.42 3.38
C TYR A 127 -9.01 13.92 2.85
N PHE A 128 -8.46 14.60 1.84
CA PHE A 128 -7.24 14.19 1.16
C PHE A 128 -6.19 15.30 1.13
N ILE A 129 -4.92 14.90 1.21
CA ILE A 129 -3.76 15.78 1.13
C ILE A 129 -2.94 15.39 -0.10
N ASP A 130 -2.47 16.38 -0.86
CA ASP A 130 -1.59 16.12 -2.01
C ASP A 130 -0.29 15.46 -1.54
N ARG A 131 0.19 14.46 -2.29
CA ARG A 131 1.42 13.73 -1.97
C ARG A 131 2.67 14.60 -1.81
N ASN A 132 2.68 15.82 -2.34
CA ASN A 132 3.79 16.76 -2.20
C ASN A 132 3.67 17.65 -0.95
N ASP A 133 2.50 17.68 -0.29
CA ASP A 133 2.27 18.46 0.94
C ASP A 133 2.72 17.70 2.19
N ILE A 134 4.03 17.52 2.31
CA ILE A 134 4.66 16.86 3.46
C ILE A 134 4.39 17.61 4.77
N LYS A 135 4.30 18.95 4.72
CA LYS A 135 4.00 19.78 5.89
C LYS A 135 2.58 19.52 6.40
N GLY A 136 1.60 19.41 5.49
CA GLY A 136 0.24 19.01 5.80
C GLY A 136 0.18 17.64 6.44
N MET A 137 0.90 16.65 5.89
CA MET A 137 0.99 15.31 6.47
C MET A 137 1.51 15.34 7.91
N ILE A 138 2.62 16.04 8.16
CA ILE A 138 3.21 16.19 9.51
C ILE A 138 2.22 16.85 10.46
N ARG A 139 1.53 17.91 10.00
CA ARG A 139 0.53 18.63 10.81
C ARG A 139 -0.61 17.72 11.24
N GLU A 140 -1.17 16.91 10.33
CA GLU A 140 -2.28 16.03 10.70
C GLU A 140 -1.83 14.91 11.63
N LEU A 141 -0.66 14.31 11.40
CA LEU A 141 -0.09 13.32 12.32
C LEU A 141 0.12 13.89 13.74
N ARG A 142 0.61 15.13 13.86
CA ARG A 142 0.76 15.81 15.17
C ARG A 142 -0.57 16.11 15.87
N LYS A 143 -1.69 16.16 15.15
CA LYS A 143 -3.03 16.29 15.73
C LYS A 143 -3.61 14.95 16.20
N GLY A 144 -2.88 13.84 16.06
CA GLY A 144 -3.40 12.51 16.38
C GLY A 144 -4.23 11.89 15.26
N GLU A 145 -4.17 12.43 14.04
CA GLU A 145 -4.94 11.89 12.91
C GLU A 145 -4.35 10.58 12.36
N ILE A 146 -5.21 9.81 11.70
CA ILE A 146 -4.79 8.69 10.84
C ILE A 146 -4.41 9.27 9.49
N LEU A 147 -3.18 9.01 9.03
CA LEU A 147 -2.71 9.32 7.69
C LEU A 147 -2.49 8.02 6.91
N TRP A 148 -3.24 7.83 5.82
CA TRP A 148 -3.03 6.71 4.91
C TRP A 148 -1.81 6.97 4.01
N TYR A 149 -0.83 6.07 4.05
CA TYR A 149 0.45 6.23 3.37
C TYR A 149 0.95 4.91 2.78
N ALA A 150 1.50 4.95 1.56
CA ALA A 150 2.02 3.77 0.86
C ALA A 150 3.48 3.96 0.42
N PRO A 151 4.46 3.32 1.10
CA PRO A 151 5.89 3.51 0.86
C PRO A 151 6.50 2.58 -0.20
N ASP A 152 5.71 1.72 -0.83
CA ASP A 152 6.17 0.56 -1.59
C ASP A 152 6.43 0.83 -3.09
N HIS A 153 6.30 2.07 -3.54
CA HIS A 153 6.58 2.46 -4.92
C HIS A 153 7.96 3.10 -5.12
N ASP A 154 8.56 2.83 -6.27
CA ASP A 154 9.74 3.54 -6.76
C ASP A 154 9.36 4.94 -7.32
N TYR A 155 9.77 5.97 -6.58
CA TYR A 155 9.59 7.39 -6.90
C TYR A 155 10.80 8.06 -7.58
N GLY A 156 11.80 7.27 -8.00
CA GLY A 156 13.05 7.80 -8.55
C GLY A 156 14.14 7.97 -7.49
N PRO A 157 15.32 8.47 -7.90
CA PRO A 157 16.48 8.61 -7.02
C PRO A 157 16.33 9.75 -6.00
N ARG A 158 15.48 10.74 -6.30
CA ARG A 158 15.25 11.87 -5.41
C ARG A 158 14.46 11.43 -4.18
N ASN A 159 14.97 11.75 -2.99
CA ASN A 159 14.38 11.37 -1.71
C ASN A 159 14.19 9.85 -1.57
N SER A 160 15.11 9.09 -2.13
CA SER A 160 15.18 7.64 -1.98
C SER A 160 16.57 7.22 -1.55
N VAL A 161 16.64 6.11 -0.83
CA VAL A 161 17.87 5.36 -0.56
C VAL A 161 17.76 3.98 -1.20
N PHE A 162 18.89 3.31 -1.41
CA PHE A 162 18.87 1.93 -1.86
C PHE A 162 18.85 1.00 -0.65
N ALA A 163 17.80 0.19 -0.53
CA ALA A 163 17.61 -0.75 0.55
C ALA A 163 17.10 -2.10 0.01
N PRO A 164 17.35 -3.22 0.70
CA PRO A 164 16.84 -4.53 0.27
C PRO A 164 15.32 -4.58 0.24
N PHE A 165 14.75 -5.17 -0.82
CA PHE A 165 13.33 -5.48 -0.95
C PHE A 165 13.18 -6.85 -1.61
N PHE A 166 12.65 -7.82 -0.86
CA PHE A 166 12.75 -9.25 -1.15
C PHE A 166 14.19 -9.65 -1.50
N ALA A 167 14.42 -10.39 -2.59
CA ALA A 167 15.74 -10.80 -3.05
C ALA A 167 16.47 -9.73 -3.87
N VAL A 168 15.93 -8.51 -4.01
CA VAL A 168 16.62 -7.38 -4.66
C VAL A 168 17.37 -6.56 -3.62
N PRO A 169 18.71 -6.57 -3.60
CA PRO A 169 19.50 -5.95 -2.53
C PRO A 169 19.47 -4.41 -2.55
N GLN A 170 19.28 -3.82 -3.74
CA GLN A 170 19.33 -2.38 -3.93
C GLN A 170 18.05 -1.90 -4.62
N ALA A 171 16.93 -1.86 -3.89
CA ALA A 171 15.70 -1.25 -4.38
C ALA A 171 15.64 0.21 -3.94
N ALA A 172 15.35 1.13 -4.87
CA ALA A 172 15.09 2.52 -4.51
C ALA A 172 13.83 2.59 -3.63
N THR A 173 13.99 3.02 -2.38
CA THR A 173 12.92 3.14 -1.40
C THR A 173 12.87 4.56 -0.87
N THR A 174 11.66 5.13 -0.85
CA THR A 174 11.42 6.50 -0.38
C THR A 174 11.82 6.66 1.08
N ILE A 175 12.46 7.79 1.41
CA ILE A 175 12.73 8.19 2.81
C ILE A 175 11.55 8.92 3.46
N GLY A 176 10.40 9.02 2.78
CA GLY A 176 9.22 9.75 3.25
C GLY A 176 8.72 9.25 4.62
N THR A 177 8.68 7.92 4.84
CA THR A 177 8.35 7.37 6.17
C THR A 177 9.32 7.87 7.24
N SER A 178 10.63 7.88 6.95
CA SER A 178 11.66 8.34 7.89
C SER A 178 11.49 9.83 8.24
N ILE A 179 11.09 10.66 7.27
CA ILE A 179 10.76 12.07 7.50
C ILE A 179 9.53 12.21 8.41
N LEU A 180 8.44 11.48 8.11
CA LEU A 180 7.21 11.55 8.91
C LEU A 180 7.43 11.04 10.34
N MET A 181 8.20 9.96 10.50
CA MET A 181 8.57 9.42 11.81
C MET A 181 9.35 10.44 12.63
N ARG A 182 10.43 11.03 12.10
CA ARG A 182 11.22 12.03 12.83
C ARG A 182 10.45 13.30 13.18
N GLN A 183 9.53 13.73 12.32
CA GLN A 183 8.88 15.03 12.48
C GLN A 183 7.56 14.98 13.26
N ALA A 184 6.88 13.83 13.29
CA ALA A 184 5.58 13.70 13.94
C ALA A 184 5.47 12.51 14.90
N ASP A 185 6.45 11.60 14.93
CA ASP A 185 6.48 10.40 15.80
C ASP A 185 5.15 9.62 15.86
N PRO A 186 4.54 9.28 14.70
CA PRO A 186 3.30 8.53 14.67
C PRO A 186 3.54 7.03 14.94
N VAL A 187 2.47 6.32 15.29
CA VAL A 187 2.48 4.86 15.32
C VAL A 187 2.34 4.34 13.89
N ILE A 188 3.25 3.46 13.46
CA ILE A 188 3.14 2.74 12.20
C ILE A 188 2.11 1.63 12.36
N LEU A 189 1.06 1.62 11.53
CA LEU A 189 0.03 0.60 11.56
C LEU A 189 -0.15 -0.04 10.18
N PRO A 190 0.41 -1.23 9.93
CA PRO A 190 0.20 -1.92 8.67
C PRO A 190 -1.21 -2.50 8.55
N PHE A 191 -1.79 -2.45 7.36
CA PHE A 191 -3.05 -3.15 7.08
C PHE A 191 -3.05 -3.80 5.69
N THR A 192 -3.75 -4.93 5.57
CA THR A 192 -3.81 -5.73 4.34
C THR A 192 -5.25 -6.12 4.00
N PRO A 193 -5.86 -5.56 2.93
CA PRO A 193 -7.11 -6.07 2.37
C PRO A 193 -6.91 -7.41 1.66
N LYS A 194 -7.64 -8.44 2.09
CA LYS A 194 -7.66 -9.78 1.49
C LYS A 194 -9.01 -10.11 0.88
N ARG A 195 -8.98 -10.82 -0.24
CA ARG A 195 -10.14 -11.50 -0.83
C ARG A 195 -10.21 -12.92 -0.27
N HIS A 196 -11.40 -13.40 0.06
CA HIS A 196 -11.56 -14.80 0.47
C HIS A 196 -11.60 -15.70 -0.76
N ALA A 197 -10.84 -16.79 -0.74
CA ALA A 197 -10.73 -17.70 -1.89
C ALA A 197 -12.05 -18.40 -2.23
N ASP A 198 -12.96 -18.54 -1.27
CA ASP A 198 -14.30 -19.13 -1.43
C ASP A 198 -15.35 -18.13 -1.95
N GLY A 199 -14.98 -16.88 -2.20
CA GLY A 199 -15.90 -15.82 -2.64
C GLY A 199 -16.85 -15.31 -1.56
N SER A 200 -16.66 -15.69 -0.29
CA SER A 200 -17.53 -15.27 0.82
C SER A 200 -17.39 -13.79 1.18
N GLY A 201 -16.37 -13.10 0.69
CA GLY A 201 -16.19 -11.67 0.88
C GLY A 201 -14.74 -11.22 0.99
N TYR A 202 -14.54 -10.19 1.81
CA TYR A 202 -13.25 -9.52 2.00
C TYR A 202 -12.97 -9.30 3.48
N THR A 203 -11.69 -9.33 3.85
CA THR A 203 -11.26 -8.98 5.20
C THR A 203 -10.08 -8.02 5.12
N VAL A 204 -10.17 -6.91 5.84
CA VAL A 204 -9.01 -6.08 6.13
C VAL A 204 -8.35 -6.60 7.40
N LEU A 205 -7.13 -7.09 7.29
CA LEU A 205 -6.31 -7.46 8.43
C LEU A 205 -5.54 -6.23 8.94
N VAL A 206 -5.72 -5.86 10.19
CA VAL A 206 -4.85 -4.91 10.90
C VAL A 206 -3.72 -5.68 11.58
N THR A 207 -2.48 -5.26 11.34
CA THR A 207 -1.29 -5.91 11.91
C THR A 207 -0.76 -5.10 13.07
N GLU A 208 -0.24 -5.76 14.10
CA GLU A 208 0.37 -5.06 15.23
C GLU A 208 1.47 -4.09 14.76
N PRO A 209 1.56 -2.90 15.39
CA PRO A 209 2.63 -1.95 15.09
C PRO A 209 4.01 -2.58 15.22
N PRO A 210 4.87 -2.47 14.19
CA PRO A 210 6.23 -2.93 14.29
C PRO A 210 7.01 -2.02 15.26
N THR A 211 7.89 -2.60 16.06
CA THR A 211 8.72 -1.88 17.04
C THR A 211 10.14 -1.69 16.54
N GLY A 212 10.89 -0.74 17.11
CA GLY A 212 12.31 -0.56 16.79
C GLY A 212 12.58 0.11 15.44
N PHE A 213 11.72 1.03 15.00
CA PHE A 213 11.96 1.82 13.78
C PHE A 213 13.27 2.64 13.91
N PRO A 214 14.24 2.50 12.99
CA PRO A 214 15.48 3.28 13.02
C PRO A 214 15.24 4.75 12.69
N MET A 215 15.39 5.65 13.68
CA MET A 215 15.10 7.08 13.50
C MET A 215 16.23 7.85 12.81
N ASP A 216 17.47 7.46 13.08
CA ASP A 216 18.68 8.25 12.75
C ASP A 216 19.39 7.78 11.47
N ASP A 217 18.99 6.64 10.90
CA ASP A 217 19.54 6.10 9.66
C ASP A 217 18.43 5.85 8.64
N SER A 218 18.46 6.61 7.53
CA SER A 218 17.45 6.53 6.49
C SER A 218 17.49 5.22 5.70
N THR A 219 18.66 4.59 5.55
CA THR A 219 18.83 3.30 4.89
C THR A 219 18.36 2.16 5.77
N ALA A 220 18.68 2.20 7.07
CA ALA A 220 18.13 1.25 8.04
C ALA A 220 16.60 1.39 8.15
N ALA A 221 16.07 2.62 8.20
CA ALA A 221 14.64 2.90 8.19
C ALA A 221 13.93 2.36 6.93
N ALA A 222 14.53 2.56 5.76
CA ALA A 222 14.01 2.05 4.49
C ALA A 222 14.03 0.52 4.46
N THR A 223 15.10 -0.12 4.93
CA THR A 223 15.21 -1.58 5.08
C THR A 223 14.12 -2.11 6.00
N PHE A 224 13.92 -1.47 7.16
CA PHE A 224 12.87 -1.81 8.11
C PHE A 224 11.48 -1.76 7.46
N MET A 225 11.16 -0.65 6.77
CA MET A 225 9.86 -0.50 6.11
C MET A 225 9.66 -1.47 4.95
N ASN A 226 10.71 -1.76 4.18
CA ASN A 226 10.65 -2.78 3.14
C ASN A 226 10.29 -4.14 3.76
N LYS A 227 10.86 -4.52 4.91
CA LYS A 227 10.51 -5.76 5.61
C LYS A 227 9.07 -5.79 6.14
N VAL A 228 8.55 -4.65 6.59
CA VAL A 228 7.12 -4.52 6.93
C VAL A 228 6.26 -4.76 5.69
N VAL A 229 6.57 -4.10 4.57
CA VAL A 229 5.84 -4.24 3.31
C VAL A 229 5.93 -5.68 2.77
N GLU A 230 7.10 -6.31 2.81
CA GLU A 230 7.28 -7.71 2.39
C GLU A 230 6.34 -8.65 3.17
N LYS A 231 6.27 -8.50 4.49
CA LYS A 231 5.37 -9.27 5.35
C LYS A 231 3.91 -9.08 4.98
N GLU A 232 3.49 -7.84 4.66
CA GLU A 232 2.13 -7.58 4.21
C GLU A 232 1.85 -8.20 2.83
N ILE A 233 2.77 -8.05 1.86
CA ILE A 233 2.65 -8.65 0.53
C ILE A 233 2.49 -10.17 0.61
N LEU A 234 3.28 -10.85 1.45
CA LEU A 234 3.24 -12.30 1.58
C LEU A 234 1.91 -12.85 2.11
N LYS A 235 1.04 -12.01 2.70
CA LYS A 235 -0.29 -12.43 3.14
C LYS A 235 -1.30 -12.62 2.00
N ALA A 236 -1.06 -11.96 0.87
CA ALA A 236 -1.87 -12.02 -0.35
C ALA A 236 -1.03 -11.57 -1.57
N PRO A 237 0.01 -12.34 -1.96
CA PRO A 237 0.97 -11.93 -2.99
C PRO A 237 0.32 -11.72 -4.35
N GLU A 238 -0.76 -12.44 -4.65
CA GLU A 238 -1.57 -12.30 -5.86
C GLU A 238 -2.25 -10.94 -5.95
N LEU A 239 -2.46 -10.24 -4.84
CA LEU A 239 -3.09 -8.92 -4.84
C LEU A 239 -2.08 -7.80 -5.04
N TYR A 240 -0.77 -8.02 -4.89
CA TYR A 240 0.20 -6.92 -4.98
C TYR A 240 0.27 -6.36 -6.40
N MET A 241 0.42 -5.04 -6.57
CA MET A 241 0.51 -4.41 -7.89
C MET A 241 1.89 -4.65 -8.53
N TRP A 242 2.20 -5.91 -8.84
CA TRP A 242 3.39 -6.34 -9.55
C TRP A 242 3.56 -5.67 -10.92
N LEU A 243 2.53 -4.99 -11.44
CA LEU A 243 2.55 -4.23 -12.68
C LEU A 243 3.34 -2.91 -12.61
N HIS A 244 3.73 -2.47 -11.41
CA HIS A 244 4.61 -1.33 -11.21
C HIS A 244 6.06 -1.69 -11.50
N ARG A 245 6.81 -0.77 -12.13
CA ARG A 245 8.26 -0.95 -12.28
C ARG A 245 8.96 -0.61 -10.96
N ARG A 246 8.83 -1.49 -9.96
CA ARG A 246 9.35 -1.36 -8.58
C ARG A 246 10.87 -1.19 -8.51
N PHE A 247 11.61 -1.67 -9.52
CA PHE A 247 13.08 -1.67 -9.52
C PHE A 247 13.69 -0.87 -10.68
N LYS A 248 12.97 0.14 -11.19
CA LYS A 248 13.40 0.91 -12.38
C LYS A 248 14.56 1.84 -12.06
N THR A 249 14.64 2.33 -10.83
CA THR A 249 15.72 3.20 -10.35
C THR A 249 16.82 2.32 -9.79
N ARG A 250 18.03 2.51 -10.30
CA ARG A 250 19.23 1.76 -9.92
C ARG A 250 20.34 2.70 -9.43
N PRO A 251 21.30 2.19 -8.65
CA PRO A 251 22.54 2.90 -8.38
C PRO A 251 23.22 3.37 -9.68
N ALA A 252 23.99 4.46 -9.59
CA ALA A 252 24.69 5.00 -10.76
C ALA A 252 25.62 3.94 -11.36
N GLY A 253 25.55 3.75 -12.68
CA GLY A 253 26.35 2.77 -13.41
C GLY A 253 25.74 1.36 -13.50
N GLU A 254 24.66 1.06 -12.77
CA GLU A 254 23.98 -0.23 -12.89
C GLU A 254 23.00 -0.29 -14.06
N ILE A 255 22.85 -1.50 -14.63
CA ILE A 255 21.92 -1.77 -15.73
C ILE A 255 20.46 -1.86 -15.27
N SER A 256 19.55 -1.55 -16.20
CA SER A 256 18.11 -1.72 -15.97
C SER A 256 17.76 -3.18 -15.65
N LEU A 257 16.85 -3.38 -14.69
CA LEU A 257 16.27 -4.69 -14.37
C LEU A 257 15.02 -5.03 -15.20
N TYR A 258 14.59 -4.12 -16.09
CA TYR A 258 13.49 -4.30 -17.05
C TYR A 258 13.92 -4.02 -18.48
#